data_AF-A0A4S2VDT6-F1
#
_entry.id   AF-A0A4S2VDT6-F1
#
_cell.length_a   1.000
_cell.length_b   1.000
_cell.length_c   1.000
_cell.angle_alpha   90.00
_cell.angle_beta   90.00
_cell.angle_gamma   90.00
#
_symmetry.space_group_name_H-M   'P 1'
#
loop_
_entity.id
_entity.type
_entity.pdbx_description
1 polymer ?
#
loop_
_entity_poly.entity_id
_entity_poly.type
_entity_poly.pdbx_seq_one_letter_code
_entity_poly.pdbx_strand_id
1 'polypeptide(L)'
;MSDNSEYDGHVDPRDLLLRTDWNAVEHCCPDVAPATPVLLLELLDDDPGVQGWAFRALVEAHTRQQVFYTATAPAARFVAAVLGDPRTLRPVTDRCAQEEVGLGPQTPFPLRAGLLAWLGDSVVEALAQRERPYGEAEP
;
A
#
# COMPACT_ATOMS: atom_id res chain seq x y z
N MET A 1 -29.36 -14.75 27.13
CA MET A 1 -28.01 -14.18 26.93
C MET A 1 -27.56 -14.68 25.60
N SER A 2 -27.75 -13.87 24.56
CA SER A 2 -27.52 -14.31 23.18
C SER A 2 -26.03 -14.44 22.91
N ASP A 3 -25.72 -15.58 22.33
CA ASP A 3 -24.44 -16.02 21.79
C ASP A 3 -23.93 -15.01 20.75
N ASN A 4 -22.88 -14.26 21.12
CA ASN A 4 -22.24 -13.26 20.28
C ASN A 4 -21.03 -13.90 19.58
N SER A 5 -21.26 -15.06 18.96
CA SER A 5 -20.28 -15.77 18.15
C SER A 5 -19.94 -14.94 16.90
N GLU A 6 -18.90 -14.12 17.06
CA GLU A 6 -17.76 -14.07 16.13
C GLU A 6 -18.12 -14.04 14.64
N TYR A 7 -18.45 -12.85 14.13
CA TYR A 7 -17.96 -12.47 12.80
C TYR A 7 -16.46 -12.14 12.94
N ASP A 8 -15.64 -13.15 13.25
CA ASP A 8 -14.18 -12.97 13.20
C ASP A 8 -13.73 -13.09 11.74
N GLY A 9 -14.21 -12.14 10.93
CA GLY A 9 -13.68 -11.87 9.58
C GLY A 9 -12.33 -11.16 9.63
N HIS A 10 -11.61 -11.26 10.75
CA HIS A 10 -10.29 -10.70 10.91
C HIS A 10 -9.32 -11.52 10.04
N VAL A 11 -8.96 -10.94 8.92
CA VAL A 11 -7.96 -11.50 8.02
C VAL A 11 -6.59 -11.14 8.58
N ASP A 12 -5.79 -12.13 8.99
CA ASP A 12 -4.39 -11.88 9.36
C ASP A 12 -3.64 -11.29 8.14
N PRO A 13 -3.09 -10.07 8.23
CA PRO A 13 -2.34 -9.47 7.14
C PRO A 13 -1.13 -10.32 6.71
N ARG A 14 -0.48 -11.05 7.63
CA ARG A 14 0.67 -11.90 7.30
C ARG A 14 0.28 -13.09 6.43
N ASP A 15 -0.88 -13.68 6.70
CA ASP A 15 -1.44 -14.75 5.89
C ASP A 15 -1.68 -14.31 4.44
N LEU A 16 -2.11 -13.06 4.23
CA LEU A 16 -2.31 -12.53 2.87
C LEU A 16 -1.02 -12.45 2.07
N LEU A 17 0.08 -12.09 2.72
CA LEU A 17 1.38 -12.04 2.07
C LEU A 17 1.86 -13.44 1.68
N LEU A 18 1.66 -14.44 2.54
CA LEU A 18 2.07 -15.82 2.28
C LEU A 18 1.24 -16.51 1.18
N ARG A 19 -0.02 -16.11 1.01
CA ARG A 19 -0.93 -16.68 0.00
C ARG A 19 -0.71 -16.13 -1.41
N THR A 20 0.05 -15.05 -1.54
CA THR A 20 0.33 -14.41 -2.83
C THR A 20 1.68 -14.90 -3.34
N ASP A 21 1.71 -15.44 -4.56
CA ASP A 21 2.97 -15.70 -5.26
C ASP A 21 3.52 -14.39 -5.82
N TRP A 22 4.34 -13.71 -5.01
CA TRP A 22 4.89 -12.41 -5.37
C TRP A 22 5.89 -12.46 -6.53
N ASN A 23 6.37 -13.65 -6.96
CA ASN A 23 7.21 -13.75 -8.16
C ASN A 23 6.37 -13.85 -9.45
N ALA A 24 5.10 -14.28 -9.34
CA ALA A 24 4.21 -14.46 -10.47
C ALA A 24 3.39 -13.21 -10.80
N VAL A 25 3.29 -12.24 -9.88
CA VAL A 25 2.64 -10.95 -10.14
C VAL A 25 3.62 -9.97 -10.78
N GLU A 26 3.10 -9.12 -11.66
CA GLU A 26 3.83 -8.04 -12.28
C GLU A 26 4.09 -6.94 -11.26
N HIS A 27 5.28 -6.33 -11.30
CA HIS A 27 5.68 -5.23 -10.43
C HIS A 27 6.14 -4.04 -11.27
N CYS A 28 6.09 -2.85 -10.70
CA CYS A 28 6.57 -1.63 -11.35
C CYS A 28 8.07 -1.66 -11.69
N CYS A 29 8.85 -2.49 -10.99
CA CYS A 29 10.28 -2.66 -11.21
C CYS A 29 10.61 -4.16 -11.12
N PRO A 30 10.95 -4.84 -12.23
CA PRO A 30 11.22 -6.29 -12.23
C PRO A 30 12.42 -6.67 -11.35
N ASP A 31 13.38 -5.76 -11.13
CA ASP A 31 14.55 -5.98 -10.27
C ASP A 31 14.30 -5.69 -8.77
N VAL A 32 13.10 -5.25 -8.39
CA VAL A 32 12.69 -4.95 -7.00
C VAL A 32 11.79 -6.06 -6.41
N ALA A 33 11.33 -7.00 -7.23
CA ALA A 33 10.64 -8.21 -6.79
C ALA A 33 11.68 -9.21 -6.26
N PRO A 34 11.75 -9.47 -4.92
CA PRO A 34 10.62 -9.77 -4.06
C PRO A 34 10.59 -8.95 -2.76
N ALA A 35 10.90 -7.65 -2.79
CA ALA A 35 10.86 -6.80 -1.59
C ALA A 35 9.45 -6.34 -1.19
N THR A 36 8.46 -6.42 -2.10
CA THR A 36 7.07 -5.97 -1.86
C THR A 36 6.43 -6.52 -0.58
N PRO A 37 6.53 -7.82 -0.25
CA PRO A 37 6.00 -8.35 1.01
C PRO A 37 6.69 -7.75 2.25
N VAL A 38 8.00 -7.50 2.16
CA VAL A 38 8.77 -6.88 3.24
C VAL A 38 8.31 -5.44 3.45
N LEU A 39 8.21 -4.66 2.37
CA LEU A 39 7.71 -3.29 2.39
C LEU A 39 6.29 -3.21 2.98
N LEU A 40 5.40 -4.15 2.62
CA LEU A 40 4.06 -4.20 3.20
C LEU A 40 4.07 -4.52 4.69
N LEU A 41 4.96 -5.41 5.15
CA LEU A 41 5.12 -5.69 6.59
C LEU A 41 5.64 -4.48 7.37
N GLU A 42 6.52 -3.67 6.78
CA GLU A 42 7.08 -2.47 7.39
C GLU A 42 6.02 -1.39 7.68
N LEU A 43 4.84 -1.44 7.05
CA LEU A 43 3.69 -0.60 7.45
C LEU A 43 3.22 -0.89 8.89
N LEU A 44 3.50 -2.08 9.41
CA LEU A 44 3.21 -2.52 10.77
C LEU A 44 4.41 -2.43 11.70
N ASP A 45 5.48 -1.75 11.29
CA ASP A 45 6.66 -1.57 12.14
C ASP A 45 6.35 -0.67 13.35
N ASP A 46 7.13 -0.85 14.42
CA ASP A 46 7.02 -0.05 15.62
C ASP A 46 7.81 1.29 15.53
N ASP A 47 8.60 1.51 14.49
CA ASP A 47 9.26 2.78 14.18
C ASP A 47 8.44 3.59 13.13
N PRO A 48 7.93 4.79 13.48
CA PRO A 48 7.22 5.66 12.53
C PRO A 48 8.04 6.06 11.30
N GLY A 49 9.37 6.11 11.40
CA GLY A 49 10.25 6.36 10.27
C GLY A 49 10.26 5.21 9.26
N VAL A 50 10.24 3.97 9.75
CA VAL A 50 10.09 2.76 8.91
C VAL A 50 8.72 2.74 8.26
N GLN A 51 7.65 3.01 9.04
CA GLN A 51 6.29 3.09 8.51
C GLN A 51 6.15 4.15 7.41
N GLY A 52 6.75 5.34 7.61
CA GLY A 52 6.76 6.43 6.64
C GLY A 52 7.47 6.06 5.35
N TRP A 53 8.64 5.42 5.45
CA TRP A 53 9.38 4.90 4.30
C TRP A 53 8.62 3.83 3.52
N ALA A 54 8.03 2.88 4.22
CA ALA A 54 7.20 1.83 3.63
C ALA A 54 5.98 2.42 2.90
N PHE A 55 5.30 3.40 3.51
CA PHE A 55 4.19 4.09 2.88
C PHE A 55 4.60 4.85 1.62
N ARG A 56 5.72 5.58 1.69
CA ARG A 56 6.29 6.26 0.51
C ARG A 56 6.57 5.28 -0.62
N ALA A 57 7.25 4.17 -0.34
CA ALA A 57 7.56 3.15 -1.33
C ALA A 57 6.29 2.57 -1.98
N LEU A 58 5.23 2.36 -1.18
CA LEU A 58 3.92 1.93 -1.67
C LEU A 58 3.28 2.96 -2.61
N VAL A 59 3.33 4.25 -2.28
CA VAL A 59 2.83 5.34 -3.14
C VAL A 59 3.64 5.47 -4.43
N GLU A 60 4.96 5.37 -4.35
CA GLU A 60 5.84 5.44 -5.53
C GLU A 60 5.62 4.23 -6.47
N ALA A 61 5.40 3.05 -5.92
CA ALA A 61 5.07 1.87 -6.70
C ALA A 61 3.74 2.02 -7.45
N HIS A 62 2.80 2.78 -6.88
CA HIS A 62 1.50 3.05 -7.46
C HIS A 62 1.53 4.16 -8.53
N THR A 63 2.26 5.24 -8.27
CA THR A 63 2.25 6.45 -9.13
C THR A 63 3.13 6.34 -10.37
N ARG A 64 4.09 5.42 -10.41
CA ARG A 64 5.17 5.52 -11.41
C ARG A 64 4.76 5.33 -12.87
N GLN A 65 3.66 4.65 -13.26
CA GLN A 65 3.43 4.37 -14.71
C GLN A 65 2.00 4.20 -15.26
N GLN A 66 0.90 4.67 -14.63
CA GLN A 66 -0.48 4.51 -15.20
C GLN A 66 -0.84 3.07 -15.68
N VAL A 67 -0.11 2.07 -15.18
CA VAL A 67 -0.30 0.66 -15.49
C VAL A 67 -0.62 -0.01 -14.17
N PHE A 68 -1.83 -0.52 -14.07
CA PHE A 68 -2.28 -1.29 -12.92
C PHE A 68 -1.61 -2.66 -12.95
N TYR A 69 -0.53 -2.80 -12.20
CA TYR A 69 0.18 -4.07 -12.08
C TYR A 69 -0.66 -5.11 -11.33
N THR A 70 -0.51 -6.39 -11.66
CA THR A 70 -1.22 -7.46 -10.96
C THR A 70 -0.84 -7.56 -9.47
N ALA A 71 0.28 -6.97 -9.03
CA ALA A 71 0.65 -6.80 -7.62
C ALA A 71 -0.23 -5.80 -6.83
N THR A 72 -0.94 -4.89 -7.51
CA THR A 72 -1.76 -3.85 -6.84
C THR A 72 -2.92 -4.45 -6.07
N ALA A 73 -3.59 -5.46 -6.64
CA ALA A 73 -4.71 -6.13 -6.00
C ALA A 73 -4.34 -6.84 -4.67
N PRO A 74 -3.29 -7.68 -4.60
CA PRO A 74 -2.87 -8.27 -3.34
C PRO A 74 -2.33 -7.23 -2.34
N ALA A 75 -1.63 -6.18 -2.80
CA ALA A 75 -1.23 -5.07 -1.94
C ALA A 75 -2.43 -4.34 -1.33
N ALA A 76 -3.46 -4.03 -2.12
CA ALA A 76 -4.68 -3.39 -1.63
C ALA A 76 -5.44 -4.25 -0.62
N ARG A 77 -5.45 -5.57 -0.82
CA ARG A 77 -6.02 -6.51 0.14
C ARG A 77 -5.27 -6.50 1.47
N PHE A 78 -3.94 -6.46 1.45
CA PHE A 78 -3.12 -6.31 2.65
C PHE A 78 -3.41 -4.98 3.36
N VAL A 79 -3.40 -3.87 2.60
CA VAL A 79 -3.65 -2.53 3.16
C VAL A 79 -5.02 -2.47 3.85
N ALA A 80 -6.07 -3.01 3.22
CA ALA A 80 -7.39 -3.08 3.82
C ALA A 80 -7.41 -3.87 5.15
N ALA A 81 -6.65 -4.98 5.23
CA ALA A 81 -6.56 -5.79 6.44
C ALA A 81 -5.86 -5.07 7.61
N VAL A 82 -4.87 -4.21 7.32
CA VAL A 82 -4.11 -3.50 8.36
C VAL A 82 -4.77 -2.22 8.86
N LEU A 83 -5.81 -1.70 8.22
CA LEU A 83 -6.46 -0.44 8.63
C LEU A 83 -6.96 -0.46 10.09
N GLY A 84 -7.34 -1.63 10.59
CA GLY A 84 -7.77 -1.82 11.99
C GLY A 84 -6.63 -1.86 13.00
N ASP A 85 -5.38 -2.06 12.57
CA ASP A 85 -4.23 -2.19 13.47
C ASP A 85 -3.96 -0.84 14.19
N PRO A 86 -3.82 -0.81 15.53
CA PRO A 86 -3.51 0.41 16.28
C PRO A 86 -2.24 1.13 15.82
N ARG A 87 -1.24 0.40 15.28
CA ARG A 87 0.00 0.99 14.74
C ARG A 87 -0.24 1.93 13.57
N THR A 88 -1.36 1.77 12.86
CA THR A 88 -1.73 2.69 11.76
C THR A 88 -2.19 4.06 12.25
N LEU A 89 -2.49 4.26 13.55
CA LEU A 89 -2.83 5.58 14.09
C LEU A 89 -1.62 6.49 14.31
N ARG A 90 -0.40 5.95 14.17
CA ARG A 90 0.82 6.69 14.47
C ARG A 90 1.05 7.80 13.43
N PRO A 91 1.49 8.99 13.88
CA PRO A 91 1.89 10.05 12.97
C PRO A 91 3.18 9.66 12.26
N VAL A 92 3.19 9.74 10.93
CA VAL A 92 4.33 9.46 10.07
C VAL A 92 4.60 10.66 9.14
N THR A 93 5.79 10.68 8.55
CA THR A 93 6.14 11.50 7.38
C THR A 93 6.56 10.57 6.25
N ASP A 94 6.26 10.91 5.00
CA ASP A 94 6.65 10.14 3.82
C ASP A 94 7.77 10.83 3.02
N ARG A 95 8.23 12.00 3.50
CA ARG A 95 9.35 12.73 2.93
C ARG A 95 10.69 12.15 3.35
N CYS A 96 11.62 12.09 2.41
CA CYS A 96 13.01 11.79 2.72
C CYS A 96 13.77 13.07 3.12
N ALA A 97 14.93 12.91 3.77
CA ALA A 97 15.74 14.03 4.25
C ALA A 97 16.09 15.04 3.13
N GLN A 98 16.30 14.57 1.91
CA GLN A 98 16.59 15.42 0.76
C GLN A 98 15.42 16.36 0.41
N GLU A 99 14.19 15.88 0.52
CA GLU A 99 12.99 16.66 0.22
C GLU A 99 12.67 17.64 1.33
N GLU A 100 12.96 17.31 2.59
CA GLU A 100 12.79 18.27 3.70
C GLU A 100 13.67 19.50 3.54
N VAL A 101 14.88 19.34 2.98
CA VAL A 101 15.78 20.47 2.66
C VAL A 101 15.16 21.39 1.60
N GLY A 102 14.49 20.82 0.59
CA GLY A 102 13.94 21.59 -0.54
C GLY A 102 12.52 22.13 -0.33
N LEU A 103 11.66 21.36 0.35
CA LEU A 103 10.22 21.61 0.51
C LEU A 103 9.85 22.02 1.94
N GLY A 104 10.82 22.02 2.85
CA GLY A 104 10.60 22.22 4.28
C GLY A 104 10.01 20.99 4.98
N PRO A 105 9.84 21.08 6.31
CA PRO A 105 9.31 19.98 7.11
C PRO A 105 7.87 19.65 6.71
N GLN A 106 7.55 18.35 6.68
CA GLN A 106 6.19 17.89 6.53
C GLN A 106 5.48 17.90 7.88
N THR A 107 4.21 18.32 7.90
CA THR A 107 3.35 18.08 9.07
C THR A 107 3.01 16.58 9.12
N PRO A 108 3.36 15.85 10.20
CA PRO A 108 3.06 14.43 10.28
C PRO A 108 1.56 14.14 10.20
N PHE A 109 1.20 12.99 9.61
CA PHE A 109 -0.18 12.55 9.47
C PHE A 109 -0.35 11.11 9.94
N PRO A 110 -1.53 10.69 10.42
CA PRO A 110 -1.76 9.29 10.78
C PRO A 110 -1.56 8.39 9.57
N LEU A 111 -0.75 7.33 9.69
CA LEU A 111 -0.51 6.38 8.60
C LEU A 111 -1.81 5.86 7.98
N ARG A 112 -2.82 5.60 8.81
CA ARG A 112 -4.16 5.16 8.40
C ARG A 112 -4.82 6.12 7.40
N ALA A 113 -4.63 7.42 7.57
CA ALA A 113 -5.16 8.42 6.64
C ALA A 113 -4.47 8.30 5.28
N GLY A 114 -3.14 8.13 5.26
CA GLY A 114 -2.38 7.88 4.04
C GLY A 114 -2.80 6.59 3.33
N LEU A 115 -2.96 5.49 4.09
CA LEU A 115 -3.40 4.20 3.55
C LEU A 115 -4.81 4.24 2.95
N LEU A 116 -5.75 4.97 3.58
CA LEU A 116 -7.08 5.19 3.02
C LEU A 116 -7.05 6.02 1.73
N ALA A 117 -6.22 7.06 1.68
CA ALA A 117 -6.04 7.85 0.46
C ALA A 117 -5.47 6.98 -0.67
N TRP A 118 -4.42 6.21 -0.39
CA TRP A 118 -3.82 5.30 -1.36
C TRP A 118 -4.80 4.23 -1.88
N LEU A 119 -5.67 3.69 -1.03
CA LEU A 119 -6.74 2.78 -1.47
C LEU A 119 -7.75 3.49 -2.39
N GLY A 120 -8.12 4.72 -2.06
CA GLY A 120 -8.99 5.54 -2.90
C GLY A 120 -8.41 5.77 -4.29
N ASP A 121 -7.14 6.19 -4.34
CA ASP A 121 -6.41 6.40 -5.59
C ASP A 121 -6.32 5.09 -6.40
N SER A 122 -6.06 3.97 -5.73
CA SER A 122 -6.02 2.64 -6.36
C SER A 122 -7.34 2.24 -7.02
N VAL A 123 -8.47 2.58 -6.41
CA VAL A 123 -9.80 2.33 -6.99
C VAL A 123 -10.03 3.24 -8.20
N VAL A 124 -9.66 4.52 -8.11
CA VAL A 124 -9.79 5.47 -9.23
C VAL A 124 -8.98 4.97 -10.43
N GLU A 125 -7.73 4.55 -10.22
CA GLU A 125 -6.87 4.04 -11.28
C GLU A 125 -7.42 2.73 -11.89
N ALA A 126 -7.91 1.81 -11.07
CA ALA A 126 -8.53 0.57 -11.55
C ALA A 126 -9.76 0.84 -12.44
N LEU A 127 -10.57 1.84 -12.08
CA LEU A 127 -11.72 2.26 -12.88
C LEU A 127 -11.28 2.92 -14.19
N ALA A 128 -10.25 3.77 -14.16
CA ALA A 128 -9.70 4.39 -15.35
C ALA A 128 -9.13 3.36 -16.34
N GLN A 129 -8.43 2.32 -15.84
CA GLN A 129 -7.91 1.26 -16.69
C GLN A 129 -9.02 0.37 -17.26
N ARG A 130 -10.11 0.13 -16.53
CA ARG A 130 -11.29 -0.56 -17.08
C ARG A 130 -11.83 0.13 -18.34
N GLU A 131 -11.72 1.45 -18.40
CA GLU A 131 -12.16 2.27 -19.54
C GLU A 131 -11.09 2.39 -20.65
N ARG A 132 -9.84 1.99 -20.38
CA ARG A 132 -8.71 1.98 -21.32
C ARG A 132 -8.26 0.53 -21.58
N PRO A 133 -8.80 -0.17 -22.59
CA PRO A 133 -8.38 -1.53 -22.89
C PRO A 133 -6.86 -1.59 -23.12
N TYR A 134 -6.22 -2.55 -22.46
CA TYR A 134 -4.79 -2.79 -22.53
C TYR A 134 -4.33 -2.93 -24.00
N GLY A 135 -3.43 -2.04 -24.46
CA GLY A 135 -2.78 -2.18 -25.76
C GLY A 135 -3.35 -1.36 -26.92
N GLU A 136 -4.27 -0.41 -26.72
CA GLU A 136 -4.46 0.64 -27.73
C GLU A 136 -3.31 1.65 -27.59
N ALA A 137 -2.37 1.57 -28.53
CA ALA A 137 -1.34 2.58 -28.70
C ALA A 137 -2.00 3.96 -28.81
N GLU A 138 -1.49 4.94 -28.06
CA GLU A 138 -1.84 6.34 -28.30
C GLU A 138 -1.64 6.67 -29.80
N PRO A 139 -2.59 7.35 -30.45
CA PRO A 139 -2.47 7.75 -31.86
C PRO A 139 -1.37 8.79 -32.09
#